data_AF-A0A969V3L2-F1
#
_entry.id   AF-A0A969V3L2-F1
#
_cell.length_a   1.000
_cell.length_b   1.000
_cell.length_c   1.000
_cell.angle_alpha   90.00
_cell.angle_beta   90.00
_cell.angle_gamma   90.00
#
_symmetry.space_group_name_H-M   'P 1'
#
loop_
_entity.id
_entity.type
_entity.pdbx_description
1 polymer ?
#
loop_
_entity_poly.entity_id
_entity_poly.type
_entity_poly.pdbx_seq_one_letter_code
_entity_poly.pdbx_strand_id
1 'polypeptide(L)'
;KAYSAAERLRAPDMFNGWGIRTLNSLSPAYNPMGYHIGSVWPHDNALIAMGLRSLGLIDQALELFEGLFDMTHQQPYQRPPELFCGYERNGDNAPVLYPVACTPQAWATGSIFQLLQMIVNLVPDAPNNCLRIIDPTLPESISSLSLHNLKVGSTILDLDFERSGSTTACRVAKKRGNLRVVIEA
;
A
#
# COMPACT_ATOMS: atom_id res chain seq x y z
N LYS A 1 17.34 11.20 8.53
CA LYS A 1 17.52 9.73 8.38
C LYS A 1 16.35 9.09 7.63
N ALA A 2 15.10 9.24 8.08
CA ALA A 2 13.93 8.64 7.41
C ALA A 2 13.75 9.05 5.94
N TYR A 3 13.80 10.35 5.62
CA TYR A 3 13.73 10.83 4.23
C TYR A 3 14.84 10.28 3.33
N SER A 4 16.08 10.17 3.83
CA SER A 4 17.17 9.55 3.07
C SER A 4 16.95 8.06 2.81
N ALA A 5 16.28 7.34 3.72
CA ALA A 5 15.88 5.95 3.47
C ALA A 5 14.78 5.89 2.40
N ALA A 6 13.79 6.78 2.45
CA ALA A 6 12.75 6.88 1.43
C ALA A 6 13.33 7.14 0.03
N GLU A 7 14.25 8.11 -0.09
CA GLU A 7 14.95 8.39 -1.35
C GLU A 7 15.72 7.15 -1.86
N ARG A 8 16.42 6.45 -0.96
CA ARG A 8 17.17 5.24 -1.32
C ARG A 8 16.26 4.12 -1.83
N LEU A 9 15.09 3.95 -1.22
CA LEU A 9 14.09 2.94 -1.58
C LEU A 9 13.46 3.21 -2.96
N ARG A 10 13.36 4.49 -3.37
CA ARG A 10 12.83 4.89 -4.69
C ARG A 10 13.80 4.68 -5.85
N ALA A 11 15.10 4.61 -5.55
CA ALA A 11 16.11 4.56 -6.59
C ALA A 11 15.89 3.35 -7.55
N PRO A 12 16.23 3.48 -8.84
CA PRO A 12 15.88 2.49 -9.88
C PRO A 12 16.53 1.11 -9.67
N ASP A 13 17.64 1.05 -8.93
CA ASP A 13 18.27 -0.21 -8.53
C ASP A 13 17.51 -0.94 -7.40
N MET A 14 16.62 -0.25 -6.69
CA MET A 14 15.75 -0.82 -5.64
C MET A 14 14.32 -1.02 -6.14
N PHE A 15 13.65 0.04 -6.60
CA PHE A 15 12.29 -0.03 -7.11
C PHE A 15 12.29 -0.50 -8.56
N ASN A 16 11.63 -1.62 -8.84
CA ASN A 16 11.64 -2.27 -10.15
C ASN A 16 10.40 -1.96 -11.01
N GLY A 17 9.56 -1.01 -10.60
CA GLY A 17 8.27 -0.70 -11.24
C GLY A 17 7.09 -1.58 -10.78
N TRP A 18 7.37 -2.69 -10.08
CA TRP A 18 6.36 -3.50 -9.37
C TRP A 18 6.41 -3.29 -7.85
N GLY A 19 7.61 -3.07 -7.32
CA GLY A 19 7.87 -2.88 -5.90
C GLY A 19 9.36 -2.76 -5.61
N ILE A 20 9.69 -2.64 -4.34
CA ILE A 20 11.06 -2.52 -3.85
C ILE A 20 11.63 -3.91 -3.62
N ARG A 21 12.79 -4.17 -4.25
CA ARG A 21 13.56 -5.41 -4.13
C ARG A 21 14.17 -5.54 -2.73
N THR A 22 14.36 -6.78 -2.28
CA THR A 22 15.06 -7.13 -1.03
C THR A 22 16.56 -6.78 -1.06
N LEU A 23 17.15 -6.66 -2.26
CA LEU A 23 18.53 -6.23 -2.46
C LEU A 23 18.64 -5.41 -3.75
N ASN A 24 19.52 -4.40 -3.75
CA ASN A 24 19.73 -3.56 -4.91
C ASN A 24 20.32 -4.34 -6.10
N SER A 25 19.87 -4.03 -7.30
CA SER A 25 20.28 -4.74 -8.52
C SER A 25 21.73 -4.51 -8.94
N LEU A 26 22.43 -3.54 -8.34
CA LEU A 26 23.86 -3.27 -8.57
C LEU A 26 24.79 -4.11 -7.67
N SER A 27 24.23 -4.83 -6.69
CA SER A 27 25.00 -5.70 -5.81
C SER A 27 25.48 -6.94 -6.56
N PRO A 28 26.74 -7.38 -6.42
CA PRO A 28 27.22 -8.65 -6.98
C PRO A 28 26.45 -9.88 -6.45
N ALA A 29 25.81 -9.76 -5.29
CA ALA A 29 24.99 -10.81 -4.69
C ALA A 29 23.52 -10.77 -5.14
N TYR A 30 23.13 -9.79 -5.97
CA TYR A 30 21.78 -9.67 -6.46
C TYR A 30 21.40 -10.85 -7.35
N ASN A 31 20.26 -11.47 -7.03
CA ASN A 31 19.62 -12.46 -7.87
C ASN A 31 18.11 -12.16 -7.92
N PRO A 32 17.54 -11.83 -9.09
CA PRO A 32 16.11 -11.54 -9.20
C PRO A 32 15.22 -12.72 -8.80
N MET A 33 15.73 -13.95 -8.89
CA MET A 33 15.07 -15.18 -8.43
C MET A 33 15.52 -15.62 -7.02
N GLY A 34 16.28 -14.79 -6.31
CA GLY A 34 16.76 -15.10 -4.97
C GLY A 34 15.75 -14.71 -3.89
N TYR A 35 15.47 -15.62 -2.97
CA TYR A 35 14.40 -15.49 -1.96
C TYR A 35 14.48 -14.20 -1.12
N HIS A 36 15.66 -13.78 -0.68
CA HIS A 36 15.91 -12.53 0.06
C HIS A 36 17.09 -11.70 -0.47
N ILE A 37 17.48 -11.95 -1.72
CA ILE A 37 18.64 -11.29 -2.34
C ILE A 37 18.27 -10.69 -3.71
N GLY A 38 17.01 -10.33 -3.90
CA GLY A 38 16.57 -9.64 -5.10
C GLY A 38 15.10 -9.78 -5.47
N SER A 39 14.35 -10.68 -4.82
CA SER A 39 12.88 -10.77 -4.94
C SER A 39 12.16 -9.53 -4.37
N VAL A 40 10.85 -9.43 -4.65
CA VAL A 40 9.96 -8.41 -4.11
C VAL A 40 8.87 -9.08 -3.28
N TRP A 41 8.63 -8.54 -2.08
CA TRP A 41 7.70 -9.08 -1.09
C TRP A 41 6.54 -8.08 -0.87
N PRO A 42 5.27 -8.44 -1.16
CA PRO A 42 4.14 -7.54 -0.95
C PRO A 42 4.03 -7.03 0.50
N HIS A 43 4.32 -7.89 1.47
CA HIS A 43 4.32 -7.53 2.90
C HIS A 43 5.31 -6.42 3.24
N ASP A 44 6.57 -6.58 2.86
CA ASP A 44 7.61 -5.60 3.17
C ASP A 44 7.31 -4.26 2.49
N ASN A 45 6.76 -4.32 1.27
CA ASN A 45 6.41 -3.13 0.51
C ASN A 45 5.18 -2.41 1.07
N ALA A 46 4.17 -3.12 1.59
CA ALA A 46 3.05 -2.49 2.26
C ALA A 46 3.49 -1.79 3.57
N LEU A 47 4.42 -2.38 4.31
CA LEU A 47 5.03 -1.73 5.48
C LEU A 47 5.82 -0.47 5.08
N ILE A 48 6.59 -0.53 3.99
CA ILE A 48 7.29 0.64 3.45
C ILE A 48 6.28 1.72 3.05
N ALA A 49 5.20 1.38 2.34
CA ALA A 49 4.16 2.33 1.94
C ALA A 49 3.53 3.04 3.14
N MET A 50 3.22 2.30 4.21
CA MET A 50 2.74 2.89 5.48
C MET A 50 3.78 3.83 6.11
N GLY A 51 5.06 3.47 6.06
CA GLY A 51 6.16 4.31 6.54
C GLY A 51 6.27 5.61 5.74
N LEU A 52 6.27 5.53 4.40
CA LEU A 52 6.27 6.67 3.49
C LEU A 52 5.07 7.59 3.76
N ARG A 53 3.88 7.01 3.93
CA ARG A 53 2.66 7.73 4.26
C ARG A 53 2.79 8.50 5.58
N SER A 54 3.38 7.89 6.61
CA SER A 54 3.61 8.56 7.90
C SER A 54 4.58 9.75 7.82
N LEU A 55 5.42 9.82 6.78
CA LEU A 55 6.34 10.93 6.51
C LEU A 55 5.76 12.02 5.61
N GLY A 56 4.50 11.87 5.15
CA GLY A 56 3.86 12.75 4.17
C GLY A 56 4.34 12.52 2.72
N LEU A 57 5.06 11.43 2.44
CA LEU A 57 5.55 11.09 1.10
C LEU A 57 4.46 10.35 0.31
N ILE A 58 3.34 11.04 0.06
CA ILE A 58 2.12 10.47 -0.51
C ILE A 58 2.36 9.92 -1.91
N ASP A 59 2.96 10.69 -2.81
CA ASP A 59 3.19 10.27 -4.20
C ASP A 59 4.05 9.01 -4.29
N GLN A 60 5.07 8.91 -3.45
CA GLN A 60 5.94 7.73 -3.42
C GLN A 60 5.20 6.51 -2.84
N ALA A 61 4.34 6.70 -1.85
CA ALA A 61 3.51 5.62 -1.31
C ALA A 61 2.48 5.13 -2.35
N LEU A 62 1.91 6.04 -3.16
CA LEU A 62 0.99 5.72 -4.25
C LEU A 62 1.71 5.02 -5.42
N GLU A 63 2.93 5.44 -5.77
CA GLU A 63 3.74 4.75 -6.77
C GLU A 63 3.96 3.27 -6.38
N LEU A 64 4.22 3.02 -5.09
CA LEU A 64 4.36 1.67 -4.58
C LEU A 64 3.03 0.90 -4.53
N PHE A 65 1.93 1.57 -4.19
CA PHE A 65 0.59 1.00 -4.26
C PHE A 65 0.27 0.52 -5.67
N GLU A 66 0.43 1.36 -6.69
CA GLU A 66 0.08 1.03 -8.07
C GLU A 66 0.90 -0.15 -8.58
N GLY A 67 2.21 -0.19 -8.28
CA GLY A 67 3.06 -1.34 -8.62
C GLY A 67 2.54 -2.66 -8.02
N LEU A 68 2.17 -2.66 -6.74
CA LEU A 68 1.64 -3.85 -6.07
C LEU A 68 0.21 -4.20 -6.50
N PHE A 69 -0.62 -3.20 -6.78
CA PHE A 69 -2.00 -3.37 -7.23
C PHE A 69 -2.03 -3.98 -8.64
N ASP A 70 -1.26 -3.43 -9.57
CA ASP A 70 -1.08 -3.97 -10.92
C ASP A 70 -0.50 -5.39 -10.88
N MET A 71 0.53 -5.62 -10.05
CA MET A 71 1.10 -6.96 -9.86
C MET A 71 0.02 -7.94 -9.39
N THR A 72 -0.75 -7.57 -8.38
CA THR A 72 -1.80 -8.41 -7.77
C THR A 72 -2.88 -8.75 -8.80
N HIS A 73 -3.27 -7.80 -9.65
CA HIS A 73 -4.27 -8.01 -10.70
C HIS A 73 -3.86 -9.09 -11.71
N GLN A 74 -2.55 -9.28 -11.90
CA GLN A 74 -1.99 -10.27 -12.82
C GLN A 74 -1.78 -11.65 -12.19
N GLN A 75 -2.03 -11.79 -10.88
CA GLN A 75 -1.88 -13.06 -10.18
C GLN A 75 -3.14 -13.91 -10.29
N PRO A 76 -3.02 -15.25 -10.22
CA PRO A 76 -4.18 -16.13 -10.11
C PRO A 76 -5.09 -15.72 -8.97
N TYR A 77 -6.39 -15.61 -9.24
CA TYR A 77 -7.41 -15.15 -8.28
C TYR A 77 -7.19 -13.74 -7.72
N GLN A 78 -6.40 -12.90 -8.40
CA GLN A 78 -6.16 -11.50 -8.02
C GLN A 78 -5.69 -11.33 -6.57
N ARG A 79 -4.79 -12.22 -6.13
CA ARG A 79 -4.25 -12.22 -4.78
C ARG A 79 -2.72 -12.14 -4.81
N PRO A 80 -2.09 -11.36 -3.93
CA PRO A 80 -0.64 -11.27 -3.91
C PRO A 80 -0.02 -12.62 -3.50
N PRO A 81 1.07 -13.06 -4.16
CA PRO A 81 1.86 -14.18 -3.69
C PRO A 81 2.67 -13.76 -2.45
N GLU A 82 3.26 -14.73 -1.74
CA GLU A 82 4.30 -14.48 -0.74
C GLU A 82 5.39 -13.52 -1.25
N LEU A 83 5.89 -13.79 -2.45
CA LEU A 83 6.93 -13.02 -3.14
C LEU A 83 6.86 -13.28 -4.65
N PHE A 84 7.48 -12.40 -5.43
CA PHE A 84 7.72 -12.58 -6.86
C PHE A 84 9.16 -12.20 -7.22
N CYS A 85 9.63 -12.62 -8.38
CA CYS A 85 11.01 -12.37 -8.81
C CYS A 85 11.20 -10.87 -9.10
N GLY A 86 12.33 -10.30 -8.70
CA GLY A 86 12.58 -8.86 -8.77
C GLY A 86 13.06 -8.35 -10.12
N TYR A 87 12.70 -9.00 -11.23
CA TYR A 87 12.95 -8.47 -12.57
C TYR A 87 12.30 -7.10 -12.75
N GLU A 88 12.89 -6.26 -13.58
CA GLU A 88 12.36 -4.95 -13.90
C GLU A 88 11.03 -5.04 -14.66
N ARG A 89 10.08 -4.14 -14.35
CA ARG A 89 8.88 -3.94 -15.14
C ARG A 89 9.26 -3.38 -16.49
N ASN A 90 9.01 -4.14 -17.55
CA ASN A 90 9.34 -3.75 -18.92
C ASN A 90 8.11 -3.90 -19.81
N GLY A 91 7.49 -2.76 -20.15
CA GLY A 91 6.26 -2.71 -20.94
C GLY A 91 5.11 -3.47 -20.27
N ASP A 92 4.41 -4.27 -21.06
CA ASP A 92 3.22 -5.03 -20.65
C ASP A 92 3.56 -6.43 -20.10
N ASN A 93 4.84 -6.73 -19.87
CA ASN A 93 5.24 -8.04 -19.34
C ASN A 93 4.75 -8.22 -17.92
N ALA A 94 4.23 -9.41 -17.61
CA ALA A 94 3.80 -9.72 -16.26
C ALA A 94 4.96 -9.86 -15.26
N PRO A 95 4.73 -9.61 -13.96
CA PRO A 95 5.68 -9.92 -12.92
C PRO A 95 6.10 -11.39 -13.00
N VAL A 96 7.40 -11.65 -13.05
CA VAL A 96 7.91 -13.03 -13.12
C VAL A 96 7.63 -13.73 -11.80
N LEU A 97 6.88 -14.83 -11.87
CA LEU A 97 6.48 -15.60 -10.70
C LEU A 97 7.69 -16.26 -10.03
N TYR A 98 7.66 -16.33 -8.70
CA TYR A 98 8.62 -17.12 -7.93
C TYR A 98 8.09 -18.57 -7.83
N PRO A 99 8.82 -19.59 -8.34
CA PRO A 99 8.25 -20.92 -8.60
C PRO A 99 7.63 -21.65 -7.39
N VAL A 100 8.14 -21.38 -6.19
CA VAL A 100 7.70 -22.06 -4.95
C VAL A 100 7.05 -21.10 -3.95
N ALA A 101 6.58 -19.94 -4.42
CA ALA A 101 5.88 -18.97 -3.58
C ALA A 101 4.58 -19.53 -3.02
N CYS A 102 4.33 -19.28 -1.74
CA CYS A 102 3.02 -19.57 -1.16
C CYS A 102 1.94 -18.63 -1.76
N THR A 103 0.85 -19.20 -2.27
CA THR A 103 -0.32 -18.45 -2.77
C THR A 103 -1.61 -19.14 -2.32
N PRO A 104 -2.43 -18.53 -1.43
CA PRO A 104 -2.19 -17.27 -0.72
C PRO A 104 -1.29 -17.47 0.50
N GLN A 105 -0.44 -16.49 0.80
CA GLN A 105 0.27 -16.40 2.08
C GLN A 105 -0.42 -15.38 3.00
N ALA A 106 -0.55 -15.69 4.29
CA ALA A 106 -1.27 -14.83 5.24
C ALA A 106 -0.76 -13.38 5.30
N TRP A 107 0.57 -13.18 5.32
CA TRP A 107 1.16 -11.85 5.38
C TRP A 107 1.01 -11.07 4.08
N ALA A 108 1.20 -11.73 2.93
CA ALA A 108 0.90 -11.15 1.62
C ALA A 108 -0.56 -10.70 1.52
N THR A 109 -1.52 -11.51 1.97
CA THR A 109 -2.93 -11.10 2.01
C THR A 109 -3.17 -9.88 2.90
N GLY A 110 -2.51 -9.82 4.06
CA GLY A 110 -2.57 -8.68 4.97
C GLY A 110 -2.09 -7.36 4.34
N SER A 111 -1.22 -7.44 3.34
CA SER A 111 -0.65 -6.28 2.63
C SER A 111 -1.72 -5.45 1.93
N ILE A 112 -2.76 -6.08 1.40
CA ILE A 112 -3.87 -5.39 0.73
C ILE A 112 -4.62 -4.47 1.71
N PHE A 113 -4.86 -4.94 2.93
CA PHE A 113 -5.52 -4.12 3.96
C PHE A 113 -4.65 -2.97 4.44
N GLN A 114 -3.32 -3.17 4.52
CA GLN A 114 -2.38 -2.10 4.83
C GLN A 114 -2.33 -1.05 3.71
N LEU A 115 -2.34 -1.47 2.45
CA LEU A 115 -2.41 -0.57 1.29
C LEU A 115 -3.72 0.23 1.27
N LEU A 116 -4.85 -0.40 1.58
CA LEU A 116 -6.12 0.31 1.74
C LEU A 116 -6.05 1.32 2.90
N GLN A 117 -5.52 0.93 4.06
CA GLN A 117 -5.32 1.85 5.19
C GLN A 117 -4.39 3.01 4.83
N MET A 118 -3.35 2.77 4.01
CA MET A 118 -2.41 3.76 3.54
C MET A 118 -3.11 4.85 2.71
N ILE A 119 -3.96 4.46 1.74
CA ILE A 119 -4.64 5.41 0.86
C ILE A 119 -5.75 6.20 1.56
N VAL A 120 -6.48 5.60 2.52
CA VAL A 120 -7.52 6.33 3.28
C VAL A 120 -7.00 7.08 4.51
N ASN A 121 -5.81 6.68 4.99
CA ASN A 121 -5.07 7.27 6.11
C ASN A 121 -5.92 7.57 7.37
N LEU A 122 -6.50 6.51 7.93
CA LEU A 122 -7.25 6.55 9.18
C LEU A 122 -6.29 6.58 10.37
N VAL A 123 -6.32 7.66 11.16
CA VAL A 123 -5.48 7.89 12.34
C VAL A 123 -6.35 7.96 13.59
N PRO A 124 -6.56 6.82 14.29
CA PRO A 124 -7.34 6.79 15.52
C PRO A 124 -6.56 7.43 16.68
N ASP A 125 -7.24 8.28 17.44
CA ASP A 125 -6.76 8.95 18.65
C ASP A 125 -7.71 8.58 19.80
N ALA A 126 -7.35 7.49 20.50
CA ALA A 126 -8.15 6.94 21.58
C ALA A 126 -8.29 7.91 22.78
N PRO A 127 -7.22 8.57 23.28
CA PRO A 127 -7.34 9.54 24.37
C PRO A 127 -8.34 10.68 24.10
N ASN A 128 -8.42 11.15 22.86
CA ASN A 128 -9.34 12.24 22.48
C ASN A 128 -10.69 11.75 21.92
N ASN A 129 -10.98 10.45 21.98
CA ASN A 129 -12.16 9.82 21.36
C ASN A 129 -12.41 10.32 19.94
N CYS A 130 -11.33 10.34 19.13
CA CYS A 130 -11.30 10.97 17.82
C CYS A 130 -10.76 9.99 16.78
N LEU A 131 -11.33 10.01 15.58
CA LEU A 131 -10.74 9.43 14.38
C LEU A 131 -10.41 10.58 13.44
N ARG A 132 -9.12 10.75 13.14
CA ARG A 132 -8.66 11.69 12.13
C ARG A 132 -8.51 10.95 10.81
N ILE A 133 -8.94 11.58 9.73
CA ILE A 133 -8.77 11.11 8.35
C ILE A 133 -7.93 12.19 7.69
N ILE A 134 -6.65 11.90 7.48
CA ILE A 134 -5.65 12.92 7.13
C ILE A 134 -5.21 12.73 5.69
N ASP A 135 -5.43 13.73 4.85
CA ASP A 135 -5.07 13.82 3.44
C ASP A 135 -5.45 12.58 2.62
N PRO A 136 -6.62 11.93 2.79
CA PRO A 136 -6.92 10.68 2.08
C PRO A 136 -6.63 10.84 0.59
N THR A 137 -6.02 9.85 -0.04
CA THR A 137 -5.55 9.95 -1.42
C THR A 137 -5.81 8.64 -2.15
N LEU A 138 -6.88 8.58 -2.94
CA LEU A 138 -7.13 7.46 -3.82
C LEU A 138 -6.20 7.52 -5.05
N PRO A 139 -5.64 6.38 -5.48
CA PRO A 139 -4.88 6.27 -6.72
C PRO A 139 -5.77 6.53 -7.94
N GLU A 140 -5.17 6.75 -9.12
CA GLU A 140 -5.94 6.97 -10.36
C GLU A 140 -6.80 5.76 -10.75
N SER A 141 -6.31 4.56 -10.40
CA SER A 141 -7.02 3.30 -10.61
C SER A 141 -8.29 3.14 -9.77
N ILE A 142 -8.52 3.99 -8.76
CA ILE A 142 -9.67 3.89 -7.83
C ILE A 142 -10.41 5.23 -7.76
N SER A 143 -11.58 5.29 -8.42
CA SER A 143 -12.43 6.50 -8.40
C SER A 143 -13.23 6.68 -7.10
N SER A 144 -13.56 5.57 -6.43
CA SER A 144 -14.33 5.59 -5.19
C SER A 144 -14.01 4.38 -4.31
N LEU A 145 -14.14 4.54 -3.00
CA LEU A 145 -13.96 3.49 -2.00
C LEU A 145 -14.93 3.72 -0.84
N SER A 146 -15.65 2.68 -0.42
CA SER A 146 -16.54 2.73 0.74
C SER A 146 -16.13 1.71 1.79
N LEU A 147 -16.06 2.16 3.05
CA LEU A 147 -15.85 1.32 4.21
C LEU A 147 -17.16 1.24 5.00
N HIS A 148 -17.72 0.04 5.13
CA HIS A 148 -18.97 -0.18 5.85
C HIS A 148 -18.73 -0.91 7.18
N ASN A 149 -19.51 -0.54 8.19
CA ASN A 149 -19.45 -1.11 9.53
C ASN A 149 -18.05 -1.06 10.17
N LEU A 150 -17.26 -0.04 9.84
CA LEU A 150 -15.94 0.17 10.44
C LEU A 150 -16.12 0.48 11.93
N LYS A 151 -15.56 -0.39 12.78
CA LYS A 151 -15.65 -0.23 14.23
C LYS A 151 -14.41 0.47 14.78
N VAL A 152 -14.60 1.62 15.42
CA VAL A 152 -13.55 2.36 16.14
C VAL A 152 -14.02 2.59 17.57
N GLY A 153 -13.39 1.90 18.52
CA GLY A 153 -13.88 1.80 19.90
C GLY A 153 -15.29 1.18 19.93
N SER A 154 -16.25 1.90 20.52
CA SER A 154 -17.67 1.52 20.54
C SER A 154 -18.48 2.08 19.38
N THR A 155 -17.88 2.92 18.52
CA THR A 155 -18.58 3.57 17.40
C THR A 155 -18.49 2.73 16.13
N ILE A 156 -19.60 2.64 15.39
CA ILE A 156 -19.65 2.07 14.05
C ILE A 156 -19.80 3.20 13.02
N LEU A 157 -18.95 3.19 11.99
CA LEU A 157 -18.90 4.17 10.92
C LEU A 157 -19.11 3.51 9.55
N ASP A 158 -19.80 4.25 8.66
CA ASP A 158 -19.66 4.06 7.23
C ASP A 158 -18.97 5.32 6.66
N LEU A 159 -17.89 5.12 5.91
CA LEU A 159 -17.06 6.18 5.31
C LEU A 159 -17.04 5.98 3.79
N ASP A 160 -17.28 7.06 3.05
CA ASP A 160 -17.16 7.08 1.59
C ASP A 160 -16.01 8.00 1.18
N PHE A 161 -15.21 7.54 0.22
CA PHE A 161 -14.12 8.28 -0.40
C PHE A 161 -14.40 8.40 -1.89
N GLU A 162 -14.29 9.61 -2.43
CA GLU A 162 -14.52 9.88 -3.85
C GLU A 162 -13.41 10.76 -4.39
N ARG A 163 -12.83 10.32 -5.51
CA ARG A 163 -11.71 10.99 -6.16
C ARG A 163 -12.23 12.02 -7.17
N SER A 164 -11.72 13.25 -7.09
CA SER A 164 -12.01 14.32 -8.06
C SER A 164 -10.72 15.01 -8.49
N GLY A 165 -10.31 14.83 -9.76
CA GLY A 165 -9.09 15.47 -10.28
C GLY A 165 -7.80 14.90 -9.69
N SER A 166 -7.25 15.49 -8.64
CA SER A 166 -6.11 14.95 -7.87
C SER A 166 -6.41 14.86 -6.37
N THR A 167 -7.62 15.25 -5.97
CA THR A 167 -8.04 15.27 -4.57
C THR A 167 -8.99 14.11 -4.30
N THR A 168 -9.08 13.71 -3.03
CA THR A 168 -10.07 12.74 -2.57
C THR A 168 -10.90 13.38 -1.47
N ALA A 169 -12.21 13.45 -1.69
CA ALA A 169 -13.15 13.83 -0.66
C ALA A 169 -13.47 12.63 0.23
N CYS A 170 -13.64 12.86 1.53
CA CYS A 170 -14.15 11.87 2.47
C CYS A 170 -15.48 12.35 3.05
N ARG A 171 -16.45 11.44 3.17
CA ARG A 171 -17.76 11.68 3.77
C ARG A 171 -18.08 10.63 4.81
N VAL A 172 -18.56 11.04 5.98
CA VAL A 172 -19.14 10.14 6.97
C VAL A 172 -20.59 9.86 6.59
N ALA A 173 -20.86 8.73 5.95
CA ALA A 173 -22.19 8.34 5.51
C ALA A 173 -23.09 7.91 6.68
N LYS A 174 -22.49 7.26 7.69
CA LYS A 174 -23.20 6.78 8.88
C LYS A 174 -22.30 6.85 10.10
N LYS A 175 -22.85 7.23 11.25
CA LYS A 175 -22.17 7.15 12.54
C LYS A 175 -23.14 6.70 13.63
N ARG A 176 -22.81 5.62 14.32
CA ARG A 176 -23.52 5.12 15.50
C ARG A 176 -22.56 5.04 16.68
N GLY A 177 -22.57 6.07 17.53
CA GLY A 177 -21.66 6.23 18.66
C GLY A 177 -21.22 7.69 18.83
N ASN A 178 -20.35 7.94 19.81
CA ASN A 178 -19.94 9.29 20.22
C ASN A 178 -18.54 9.71 19.72
N LEU A 179 -17.87 8.89 18.91
CA LEU A 179 -16.56 9.20 18.33
C LEU A 179 -16.63 10.50 17.51
N ARG A 180 -15.66 11.40 17.73
CA ARG A 180 -15.45 12.58 16.88
C ARG A 180 -14.73 12.13 15.61
N VAL A 181 -15.22 12.52 14.43
CA VAL A 181 -14.53 12.27 13.16
C VAL A 181 -14.07 13.60 12.62
N VAL A 182 -12.78 13.72 12.34
CA VAL A 182 -12.15 14.93 11.79
C VAL A 182 -11.54 14.57 10.46
N ILE A 183 -11.87 15.32 9.42
CA ILE A 183 -11.29 15.17 8.08
C ILE A 183 -10.36 16.35 7.88
N GLU A 184 -9.10 16.05 7.62
CA GLU A 184 -8.01 16.99 7.35
C GLU A 184 -7.57 16.71 5.91
N ALA A 185 -7.52 17.75 5.08
CA ALA A 185 -7.22 17.66 3.65
C ALA A 185 -6.24 18.76 3.25
#